data_AF-A0A1V6FTU0-F1
#
_entry.id   AF-A0A1V6FTU0-F1
#
_cell.length_a   1.000
_cell.length_b   1.000
_cell.length_c   1.000
_cell.angle_alpha   90.00
_cell.angle_beta   90.00
_cell.angle_gamma   90.00
#
_symmetry.space_group_name_H-M   'P 1'
#
loop_
_entity.id
_entity.type
_entity.pdbx_description
1 polymer ?
#
loop_
_entity_poly.entity_id
_entity_poly.type
_entity_poly.pdbx_seq_one_letter_code
_entity_poly.pdbx_strand_id
1 'polypeptide(L)'
;MLLGGVRANALARALTDWGMDAKVVSDRIGVASAIKMCRSVMIKGLEALVIESYSTARAYGVEDHVLPTLQETFPGIDWSAQGAYFFSRVAQHGQRRAEEMRESAHTVREAGFEPFMAAAIAEKQQWVADQAKAGVLAGVPKGAPWQAYADALLAAGKP
;
A
#
# COMPACT_ATOMS: atom_id res chain seq x y z
N MET A 1 -10.00 -11.56 -12.56
CA MET A 1 -11.10 -10.93 -11.78
C MET A 1 -11.73 -11.98 -10.88
N LEU A 2 -11.96 -11.67 -9.59
CA LEU A 2 -12.60 -12.59 -8.65
C LEU A 2 -14.10 -12.29 -8.53
N LEU A 3 -14.93 -13.33 -8.53
CA LEU A 3 -16.40 -13.23 -8.49
C LEU A 3 -16.98 -13.98 -7.28
N GLY A 4 -18.01 -13.39 -6.68
CA GLY A 4 -18.77 -13.98 -5.57
C GLY A 4 -20.28 -13.80 -5.76
N GLY A 5 -21.07 -14.75 -5.27
CA GLY A 5 -22.54 -14.70 -5.35
C GLY A 5 -23.15 -15.89 -6.11
N VAL A 6 -24.44 -16.14 -5.89
CA VAL A 6 -25.16 -17.30 -6.46
C VAL A 6 -25.15 -17.33 -7.99
N ARG A 7 -25.01 -16.17 -8.65
CA ARG A 7 -24.91 -16.04 -10.12
C ARG A 7 -23.46 -16.00 -10.64
N ALA A 8 -22.45 -16.09 -9.78
CA ALA A 8 -21.05 -15.92 -10.15
C ALA A 8 -20.59 -16.94 -11.21
N ASN A 9 -21.05 -18.19 -11.13
CA ASN A 9 -20.72 -19.22 -12.13
C ASN A 9 -21.29 -18.91 -13.52
N ALA A 10 -22.55 -18.45 -13.58
CA ALA A 10 -23.16 -18.07 -14.86
C ALA A 10 -22.44 -16.86 -15.47
N LEU A 11 -22.13 -15.86 -14.66
CA LEU A 11 -21.37 -14.68 -15.08
C LEU A 11 -19.94 -15.03 -15.52
N ALA A 12 -19.24 -15.87 -14.76
CA ALA A 12 -17.87 -16.28 -15.08
C ALA A 12 -17.78 -16.92 -16.46
N ARG A 13 -18.68 -17.84 -16.80
CA ARG A 13 -18.74 -18.47 -18.13
C ARG A 13 -18.87 -17.44 -19.24
N ALA A 14 -19.85 -16.53 -19.13
CA ALA A 14 -20.05 -15.50 -20.15
C ALA A 14 -18.82 -14.59 -20.32
N LEU A 15 -18.16 -14.22 -19.22
CA LEU A 15 -16.97 -13.37 -19.27
C LEU A 15 -15.75 -14.12 -19.83
N THR A 16 -15.58 -15.40 -19.51
CA THR A 16 -14.49 -16.22 -20.07
C THR A 16 -14.69 -16.48 -21.55
N ASP A 17 -15.94 -16.65 -22.02
CA ASP A 17 -16.25 -16.77 -23.45
C ASP A 17 -15.89 -15.49 -24.23
N TRP A 18 -15.87 -14.34 -23.56
CA TRP A 18 -15.37 -13.07 -24.10
C TRP A 18 -13.86 -12.86 -23.91
N GLY A 19 -13.13 -13.86 -23.40
CA GLY A 19 -11.67 -13.80 -23.21
C GLY A 19 -11.21 -13.12 -21.93
N MET A 20 -12.10 -12.85 -20.97
CA MET A 20 -11.71 -12.30 -19.66
C MET A 20 -11.19 -13.39 -18.72
N ASP A 21 -10.19 -13.06 -17.90
CA ASP A 21 -9.79 -13.89 -16.75
C ASP A 21 -10.77 -13.68 -15.59
N ALA A 22 -11.81 -14.51 -15.50
CA ALA A 22 -12.82 -14.45 -14.42
C ALA A 22 -12.83 -15.76 -13.62
N LYS A 23 -12.69 -15.65 -12.29
CA LYS A 23 -12.64 -16.80 -11.37
C LYS A 23 -13.68 -16.65 -10.26
N VAL A 24 -14.55 -17.65 -10.11
CA VAL A 24 -15.48 -17.74 -8.98
C VAL A 24 -14.72 -18.22 -7.75
N VAL A 25 -14.90 -17.54 -6.63
CA VAL A 25 -14.25 -17.89 -5.35
C VAL A 25 -15.24 -18.22 -4.24
N SER A 26 -16.53 -17.91 -4.44
CA SER A 26 -17.58 -18.13 -3.44
C SER A 26 -18.97 -17.99 -4.06
N ASP A 27 -19.96 -18.69 -3.52
CA ASP A 27 -21.38 -18.47 -3.79
C ASP A 27 -21.98 -17.32 -2.94
N ARG A 28 -21.27 -16.88 -1.90
CA ARG A 28 -21.64 -15.74 -1.05
C ARG A 28 -21.15 -14.41 -1.62
N ILE A 29 -22.04 -13.41 -1.62
CA ILE A 29 -21.70 -12.01 -1.93
C ILE A 29 -20.72 -11.48 -0.88
N GLY A 30 -19.81 -10.60 -1.29
CA GLY A 30 -18.82 -9.95 -0.41
C GLY A 30 -17.49 -10.69 -0.29
N VAL A 31 -17.46 -12.03 -0.42
CA VAL A 31 -16.22 -12.81 -0.23
C VAL A 31 -15.11 -12.42 -1.22
N ALA A 32 -15.45 -12.20 -2.49
CA ALA A 32 -14.47 -11.75 -3.49
C ALA A 32 -13.86 -10.38 -3.16
N SER A 33 -14.70 -9.45 -2.68
CA SER A 33 -14.25 -8.12 -2.23
C SER A 33 -13.39 -8.22 -0.97
N ALA A 34 -13.80 -9.04 0.01
CA ALA A 34 -13.06 -9.27 1.24
C ALA A 34 -11.64 -9.79 0.96
N ILE A 35 -11.47 -10.74 0.03
CA ILE A 35 -10.13 -11.22 -0.39
C ILE A 35 -9.24 -10.06 -0.85
N LYS A 36 -9.79 -9.17 -1.71
CA LYS A 36 -9.05 -7.98 -2.18
C LYS A 36 -8.70 -7.04 -1.03
N MET A 37 -9.65 -6.77 -0.14
CA MET A 37 -9.46 -5.82 0.96
C MET A 37 -8.48 -6.34 2.02
N CYS A 38 -8.57 -7.62 2.41
CA CYS A 38 -7.61 -8.24 3.33
C CYS A 38 -6.17 -8.18 2.78
N ARG A 39 -5.98 -8.47 1.47
CA ARG A 39 -4.68 -8.31 0.82
C ARG A 39 -4.22 -6.85 0.79
N SER A 40 -5.15 -5.92 0.59
CA SER A 40 -4.86 -4.48 0.56
C SER A 40 -4.25 -4.01 1.87
N VAL A 41 -4.80 -4.44 3.02
CA VAL A 41 -4.26 -4.11 4.36
C VAL A 41 -2.80 -4.51 4.48
N MET A 42 -2.43 -5.72 4.07
CA MET A 42 -1.04 -6.19 4.14
C MET A 42 -0.09 -5.38 3.25
N ILE A 43 -0.43 -5.22 1.97
CA ILE A 43 0.47 -4.58 0.99
C ILE A 43 0.62 -3.08 1.28
N LYS A 44 -0.49 -2.38 1.53
CA LYS A 44 -0.45 -0.95 1.85
C LYS A 44 0.07 -0.68 3.26
N GLY A 45 -0.13 -1.62 4.18
CA GLY A 45 0.49 -1.58 5.50
C GLY A 45 2.01 -1.61 5.41
N LEU A 46 2.57 -2.52 4.61
CA LEU A 46 4.01 -2.59 4.42
C LEU A 46 4.57 -1.32 3.76
N GLU A 47 3.86 -0.74 2.79
CA GLU A 47 4.21 0.56 2.22
C GLU A 47 4.28 1.67 3.28
N ALA A 48 3.26 1.78 4.12
CA ALA A 48 3.20 2.81 5.16
C ALA A 48 4.31 2.62 6.22
N LEU A 49 4.52 1.38 6.67
CA LEU A 49 5.58 1.02 7.61
C LEU A 49 6.96 1.35 7.06
N VAL A 50 7.24 1.00 5.81
CA VAL A 50 8.52 1.30 5.17
C VAL A 50 8.74 2.80 5.04
N ILE A 51 7.74 3.56 4.60
CA ILE A 51 7.87 5.02 4.47
C ILE A 51 8.15 5.65 5.83
N GLU A 52 7.44 5.23 6.87
CA GLU A 52 7.61 5.74 8.23
C GLU A 52 8.96 5.36 8.83
N SER A 53 9.27 4.06 8.85
CA SER A 53 10.49 3.52 9.43
C SER A 53 11.73 4.06 8.73
N TYR A 54 11.76 4.08 7.39
CA TYR A 54 12.96 4.48 6.64
C TYR A 54 13.20 5.98 6.74
N SER A 55 12.14 6.79 6.62
CA SER A 55 12.28 8.24 6.78
C SER A 55 12.73 8.60 8.21
N THR A 56 12.24 7.87 9.21
CA THR A 56 12.65 8.08 10.61
C THR A 56 14.09 7.63 10.83
N ALA A 57 14.47 6.45 10.35
CA ALA A 57 15.85 5.95 10.44
C ALA A 57 16.82 6.92 9.77
N ARG A 58 16.46 7.46 8.60
CA ARG A 58 17.24 8.47 7.87
C ARG A 58 17.35 9.80 8.61
N ALA A 59 16.30 10.22 9.31
CA ALA A 59 16.35 11.42 10.15
C ALA A 59 17.36 11.29 11.30
N TYR A 60 17.51 10.07 11.85
CA TYR A 60 18.46 9.75 12.91
C TYR A 60 19.83 9.26 12.41
N GLY A 61 19.99 9.02 11.10
CA GLY A 61 21.21 8.49 10.50
C GLY A 61 21.51 7.03 10.89
N VAL A 62 20.47 6.21 11.11
CA VAL A 62 20.59 4.81 11.56
C VAL A 62 20.12 3.79 10.51
N GLU A 63 19.80 4.21 9.29
CA GLU A 63 19.25 3.31 8.26
C GLU A 63 20.19 2.13 7.92
N ASP A 64 21.50 2.35 7.95
CA ASP A 64 22.52 1.32 7.67
C ASP A 64 22.59 0.25 8.76
N HIS A 65 22.04 0.51 9.95
CA HIS A 65 21.87 -0.48 11.01
C HIS A 65 20.48 -1.12 10.98
N VAL A 66 19.47 -0.43 10.47
CA VAL A 66 18.08 -0.93 10.44
C VAL A 66 17.87 -1.90 9.28
N LEU A 67 18.21 -1.50 8.05
CA LEU A 67 17.90 -2.29 6.84
C LEU A 67 18.50 -3.70 6.87
N PRO A 68 19.75 -3.93 7.34
CA PRO A 68 20.29 -5.29 7.45
C PRO A 68 19.48 -6.20 8.39
N THR A 69 18.94 -5.69 9.50
CA THR A 69 18.15 -6.50 10.43
C THR A 69 16.78 -6.90 9.86
N LEU A 70 16.21 -6.06 8.99
CA LEU A 70 15.03 -6.41 8.19
C LEU A 70 15.35 -7.51 7.18
N GLN A 71 16.53 -7.45 6.55
CA GLN A 71 17.01 -8.48 5.62
C GLN A 71 17.21 -9.83 6.32
N GLU A 72 17.77 -9.84 7.53
CA GLU A 72 17.92 -11.06 8.33
C GLU A 72 16.56 -11.69 8.67
N THR A 73 15.57 -10.85 9.01
CA THR A 73 14.21 -11.31 9.37
C THR A 73 13.45 -11.84 8.14
N PHE A 74 13.57 -11.16 7.00
CA PHE A 74 12.87 -11.50 5.75
C PHE A 74 13.84 -11.53 4.56
N PRO A 75 14.65 -12.60 4.44
CA PRO A 75 15.74 -12.65 3.46
C PRO A 75 15.29 -12.72 2.00
N GLY A 76 14.02 -13.03 1.76
CA GLY A 76 13.44 -13.06 0.41
C GLY A 76 13.04 -11.69 -0.15
N ILE A 77 13.13 -10.63 0.65
CA ILE A 77 12.80 -9.26 0.23
C ILE A 77 14.11 -8.50 0.03
N ASP A 78 14.28 -7.89 -1.14
CA ASP A 78 15.30 -6.85 -1.33
C ASP A 78 14.75 -5.54 -0.74
N TRP A 79 15.12 -5.24 0.50
CA TRP A 79 14.56 -4.11 1.24
C TRP A 79 14.90 -2.75 0.65
N SER A 80 16.05 -2.62 -0.02
CA SER A 80 16.41 -1.38 -0.71
C SER A 80 15.54 -1.16 -1.95
N ALA A 81 15.42 -2.17 -2.82
CA ALA A 81 14.59 -2.07 -4.02
C ALA A 81 13.09 -1.96 -3.66
N GLN A 82 12.65 -2.73 -2.67
CA GLN A 82 11.28 -2.74 -2.20
C GLN A 82 10.90 -1.39 -1.57
N GLY A 83 11.83 -0.78 -0.83
CA GLY A 83 11.68 0.58 -0.32
C GLY A 83 11.49 1.60 -1.43
N ALA A 84 12.37 1.59 -2.44
CA ALA A 84 12.28 2.53 -3.56
C ALA A 84 10.92 2.38 -4.29
N TYR A 85 10.47 1.13 -4.50
CA TYR A 85 9.17 0.85 -5.08
C TYR A 85 8.01 1.39 -4.23
N PHE A 86 8.00 1.16 -2.92
CA PHE A 86 6.91 1.63 -2.06
C PHE A 86 6.81 3.14 -1.98
N PHE A 87 7.94 3.84 -1.79
CA PHE A 87 7.97 5.30 -1.84
C PHE A 87 7.45 5.82 -3.18
N SER A 88 7.92 5.27 -4.30
CA SER A 88 7.44 5.61 -5.64
C SER A 88 5.92 5.45 -5.78
N ARG A 89 5.35 4.33 -5.31
CA ARG A 89 3.92 4.04 -5.46
C ARG A 89 3.05 5.00 -4.65
N VAL A 90 3.47 5.35 -3.44
CA VAL A 90 2.70 6.27 -2.59
C VAL A 90 2.90 7.72 -3.05
N ALA A 91 4.10 8.11 -3.50
CA ALA A 91 4.32 9.43 -4.10
C ALA A 91 3.43 9.67 -5.34
N GLN A 92 3.27 8.66 -6.21
CA GLN A 92 2.50 8.79 -7.46
C GLN A 92 0.98 8.62 -7.25
N HIS A 93 0.57 7.80 -6.30
CA HIS A 93 -0.83 7.37 -6.19
C HIS A 93 -1.41 7.48 -4.77
N GLY A 94 -0.74 8.18 -3.85
CA GLY A 94 -1.07 8.21 -2.43
C GLY A 94 -2.53 8.53 -2.13
N GLN A 95 -3.12 9.49 -2.86
CA GLN A 95 -4.53 9.87 -2.68
C GLN A 95 -5.47 8.69 -2.92
N ARG A 96 -5.39 8.04 -4.09
CA ARG A 96 -6.20 6.86 -4.42
C ARG A 96 -5.94 5.72 -3.44
N ARG A 97 -4.68 5.52 -3.03
CA ARG A 97 -4.33 4.43 -2.10
C ARG A 97 -4.93 4.67 -0.71
N ALA A 98 -4.95 5.92 -0.25
CA ALA A 98 -5.60 6.32 0.99
C ALA A 98 -7.11 6.07 0.93
N GLU A 99 -7.77 6.43 -0.18
CA GLU A 99 -9.19 6.14 -0.41
C GLU A 99 -9.49 4.63 -0.35
N GLU A 100 -8.69 3.81 -1.03
CA GLU A 100 -8.80 2.34 -0.97
C GLU A 100 -8.59 1.78 0.45
N MET A 101 -7.78 2.45 1.29
CA MET A 101 -7.59 2.04 2.69
C MET A 101 -8.72 2.47 3.60
N ARG A 102 -9.40 3.58 3.32
CA ARG A 102 -10.65 3.93 4.01
C ARG A 102 -11.73 2.88 3.72
N GLU A 103 -11.84 2.42 2.47
CA GLU A 103 -12.71 1.27 2.12
C GLU A 103 -12.29 -0.02 2.86
N SER A 104 -10.98 -0.30 2.90
CA SER A 104 -10.47 -1.48 3.63
C SER A 104 -10.77 -1.39 5.13
N ALA A 105 -10.73 -0.19 5.73
CA ALA A 105 -11.10 0.04 7.12
C ALA A 105 -12.59 -0.25 7.37
N HIS A 106 -13.48 0.09 6.44
CA HIS A 106 -14.88 -0.32 6.53
C HIS A 106 -15.03 -1.84 6.51
N THR A 107 -14.34 -2.55 5.60
CA THR A 107 -14.38 -4.02 5.58
C THR A 107 -13.85 -4.66 6.88
N VAL A 108 -12.80 -4.11 7.48
CA VAL A 108 -12.30 -4.59 8.79
C VAL A 108 -13.34 -4.38 9.89
N ARG A 109 -14.06 -3.25 9.87
CA ARG A 109 -15.15 -2.95 10.80
C ARG A 109 -16.35 -3.90 10.61
N GLU A 110 -16.72 -4.20 9.37
CA GLU A 110 -17.76 -5.19 9.04
C GLU A 110 -17.41 -6.60 9.53
N ALA A 111 -16.12 -6.93 9.60
CA ALA A 111 -15.64 -8.19 10.18
C ALA A 111 -15.65 -8.20 11.73
N GLY A 112 -16.03 -7.09 12.38
CA GLY A 112 -16.14 -6.97 13.84
C GLY A 112 -14.88 -6.46 14.55
N PHE A 113 -13.90 -5.94 13.81
CA PHE A 113 -12.64 -5.41 14.38
C PHE A 113 -12.59 -3.88 14.30
N GLU A 114 -11.96 -3.24 15.29
CA GLU A 114 -11.60 -1.82 15.14
C GLU A 114 -10.44 -1.68 14.14
N PRO A 115 -10.58 -0.88 13.06
CA PRO A 115 -9.62 -0.82 11.96
C PRO A 115 -8.38 0.03 12.23
N PHE A 116 -7.71 -0.15 13.39
CA PHE A 116 -6.55 0.66 13.81
C PHE A 116 -5.52 0.83 12.70
N MET A 117 -5.05 -0.28 12.13
CA MET A 117 -4.02 -0.24 11.10
C MET A 117 -4.55 0.33 9.79
N ALA A 118 -5.73 -0.09 9.34
CA ALA A 118 -6.25 0.36 8.05
C ALA A 118 -6.51 1.88 8.02
N ALA A 119 -6.97 2.45 9.13
CA ALA A 119 -7.14 3.89 9.30
C ALA A 119 -5.79 4.62 9.29
N ALA A 120 -4.82 4.20 10.11
CA ALA A 120 -3.50 4.82 10.18
C ALA A 120 -2.75 4.77 8.83
N ILE A 121 -2.88 3.67 8.09
CA ILE A 121 -2.30 3.54 6.75
C ILE A 121 -2.93 4.55 5.78
N ALA A 122 -4.25 4.73 5.83
CA ALA A 122 -4.94 5.71 4.99
C ALA A 122 -4.44 7.13 5.27
N GLU A 123 -4.28 7.49 6.54
CA GLU A 123 -3.73 8.79 6.95
C GLU A 123 -2.30 8.99 6.45
N LYS A 124 -1.43 7.98 6.62
CA LYS A 124 -0.05 8.05 6.14
C LYS A 124 0.04 8.27 4.64
N GLN A 125 -0.74 7.53 3.86
CA GLN A 125 -0.75 7.64 2.40
C GLN A 125 -1.35 8.96 1.92
N GLN A 126 -2.38 9.47 2.61
CA GLN A 126 -2.94 10.78 2.34
C GLN A 126 -1.91 11.87 2.62
N TRP A 127 -1.23 11.82 3.76
CA TRP A 127 -0.19 12.79 4.10
C TRP A 127 0.91 12.86 3.04
N VAL A 128 1.42 11.70 2.56
CA VAL A 128 2.42 11.69 1.46
C VAL A 128 1.84 12.29 0.17
N ALA A 129 0.56 12.02 -0.14
CA ALA A 129 -0.10 12.60 -1.30
C ALA A 129 -0.19 14.13 -1.20
N ASP A 130 -0.47 14.64 -0.02
CA ASP A 130 -0.56 16.08 0.24
C ASP A 130 0.82 16.73 0.10
N GLN A 131 1.90 16.09 0.58
CA GLN A 131 3.28 16.55 0.33
C GLN A 131 3.61 16.56 -1.17
N ALA A 132 3.24 15.52 -1.90
CA ALA A 132 3.45 15.44 -3.36
C ALA A 132 2.71 16.58 -4.08
N LYS A 133 1.45 16.85 -3.70
CA LYS A 133 0.63 17.94 -4.25
C LYS A 133 1.20 19.31 -3.92
N ALA A 134 1.82 19.47 -2.74
CA ALA A 134 2.54 20.68 -2.34
C ALA A 134 3.88 20.87 -3.08
N GLY A 135 4.27 19.94 -3.96
CA GLY A 135 5.50 20.01 -4.74
C GLY A 135 6.75 19.52 -4.03
N VAL A 136 6.64 19.01 -2.79
CA VAL A 136 7.78 18.52 -2.00
C VAL A 136 8.56 17.43 -2.74
N LEU A 137 7.85 16.57 -3.49
CA LEU A 137 8.45 15.46 -4.23
C LEU A 137 8.74 15.78 -5.70
N ALA A 138 8.54 17.04 -6.16
CA ALA A 138 8.67 17.39 -7.57
C ALA A 138 10.10 17.21 -8.13
N GLY A 139 11.12 17.36 -7.27
CA GLY A 139 12.52 17.18 -7.63
C GLY A 139 13.00 15.72 -7.61
N VAL A 140 12.17 14.76 -7.20
CA VAL A 140 12.56 13.35 -7.08
C VAL A 140 12.34 12.64 -8.41
N PRO A 141 13.38 12.16 -9.11
CA PRO A 141 13.23 11.53 -10.42
C PRO A 141 12.51 10.18 -10.34
N LYS A 142 11.91 9.76 -11.44
CA LYS A 142 11.30 8.42 -11.55
C LYS A 142 12.39 7.35 -11.39
N GLY A 143 12.16 6.39 -10.51
CA GLY A 143 13.13 5.33 -10.23
C GLY A 143 14.27 5.76 -9.29
N ALA A 144 14.13 6.90 -8.61
CA ALA A 144 15.06 7.31 -7.58
C ALA A 144 15.16 6.26 -6.44
N PRO A 145 16.31 6.18 -5.76
CA PRO A 145 16.41 5.40 -4.54
C PRO A 145 15.48 5.97 -3.45
N TRP A 146 15.07 5.13 -2.49
CA TRP A 146 14.11 5.53 -1.45
C TRP A 146 14.61 6.73 -0.63
N GLN A 147 15.93 6.84 -0.45
CA GLN A 147 16.61 7.94 0.24
C GLN A 147 16.22 9.31 -0.30
N ALA A 148 16.11 9.47 -1.63
CA ALA A 148 15.77 10.74 -2.25
C ALA A 148 14.34 11.19 -1.89
N TYR A 149 13.41 10.24 -1.77
CA TYR A 149 12.05 10.53 -1.32
C TYR A 149 12.04 10.91 0.16
N ALA A 150 12.75 10.14 1.00
CA ALA A 150 12.85 10.42 2.42
C ALA A 150 13.50 11.79 2.70
N ASP A 151 14.58 12.14 2.01
CA ASP A 151 15.24 13.45 2.12
C ASP A 151 14.30 14.60 1.79
N ALA A 152 13.56 14.49 0.68
CA ALA A 152 12.61 15.51 0.27
C ALA A 152 11.51 15.73 1.33
N LEU A 153 10.96 14.64 1.89
CA LEU A 153 9.96 14.70 2.95
C LEU A 153 10.53 15.30 4.25
N LEU A 154 11.75 14.93 4.63
CA LEU A 154 12.42 15.46 5.82
C LEU A 154 12.76 16.94 5.68
N ALA A 155 13.17 17.39 4.49
CA ALA A 155 13.46 18.79 4.22
C ALA A 155 12.21 19.68 4.37
N ALA A 156 11.02 19.19 3.99
CA ALA A 156 9.76 19.91 4.15
C ALA A 156 9.26 19.99 5.60
N GLY A 157 9.70 19.09 6.48
CA GLY A 157 9.31 19.02 7.89
C GLY A 157 10.23 19.76 8.85
N LYS A 158 11.37 20.29 8.37
CA LYS A 158 12.27 21.14 9.18
C LYS A 158 11.77 22.60 9.12
N PRO A 159 11.58 23.26 10.27
CA PRO A 159 11.27 24.70 10.30
C PRO A 159 12.43 25.55 9.76
#